data_AF-A0A4Z2F9S9-F1
#
_entry.id   AF-A0A4Z2F9S9-F1
#
_cell.length_a   1.000
_cell.length_b   1.000
_cell.length_c   1.000
_cell.angle_alpha   90.00
_cell.angle_beta   90.00
_cell.angle_gamma   90.00
#
_symmetry.space_group_name_H-M   'P 1'
#
loop_
_entity.id
_entity.type
_entity.pdbx_description
1 polymer ?
#
loop_
_entity_poly.entity_id
_entity_poly.type
_entity_poly.pdbx_seq_one_letter_code
_entity_poly.pdbx_strand_id
1 'polypeptide(L)'
;MVGKRVVVIGIGNSGGDIAVESSRVAQEVYMSTRRGAWIVRQVSENGLPLDMKYLTRFIHILFQLLPINFFNRITENKLNTMYDHTMYSLKPKHRFFSQIPVINDDLPFKLLSGAVNLKPNVKEIRGSTVVFDDGTTVEKVDTIVFATGYTYGFQYMPSDAMYKSGHRVGLYKHVFAPNLEHPTLAVVGFIHAFGSIMPQAEIQARWVARVFKGDNKLPSNRAMMKAVDKDTKDIENNYVVSKLTPLHVDYVTYMDDIAGEIGVRSSLLWLFFTDYSLFQKVLWGPVTAYQYRLKGPGKWEGARGAILTQFDRMFQPLKTRKLEAEKASVFGRLTKLSLAVVAGGAAGYYIHARNPAIIAGLLSNLRPQAV
;
A
#
# COMPACT_ATOMS: atom_id res chain seq x y z
N MET A 1 -16.15 -28.02 -5.56
CA MET A 1 -14.90 -28.66 -5.11
C MET A 1 -15.10 -29.64 -3.95
N VAL A 2 -16.35 -29.95 -3.55
CA VAL A 2 -16.64 -30.88 -2.44
C VAL A 2 -16.05 -32.25 -2.70
N GLY A 3 -15.28 -32.78 -1.75
CA GLY A 3 -14.67 -34.12 -1.81
C GLY A 3 -13.66 -34.31 -2.93
N LYS A 4 -13.25 -33.24 -3.62
CA LYS A 4 -12.29 -33.30 -4.73
C LYS A 4 -10.86 -33.02 -4.27
N ARG A 5 -9.88 -33.52 -5.01
CA ARG A 5 -8.47 -33.14 -4.92
C ARG A 5 -8.18 -32.01 -5.89
N VAL A 6 -7.76 -30.86 -5.36
CA VAL A 6 -7.63 -29.60 -6.11
C VAL A 6 -6.19 -29.13 -6.12
N VAL A 7 -5.70 -28.69 -7.28
CA VAL A 7 -4.39 -28.01 -7.43
C VAL A 7 -4.62 -26.58 -7.92
N VAL A 8 -4.22 -25.59 -7.12
CA VAL A 8 -4.26 -24.17 -7.47
C VAL A 8 -2.85 -23.74 -7.92
N ILE A 9 -2.72 -23.25 -9.14
CA ILE A 9 -1.44 -22.79 -9.71
C ILE A 9 -1.37 -21.27 -9.60
N GLY A 10 -0.42 -20.78 -8.80
CA GLY A 10 -0.18 -19.35 -8.57
C GLY A 10 -0.49 -18.91 -7.15
N ILE A 11 0.39 -18.08 -6.59
CA ILE A 11 0.26 -17.49 -5.25
C ILE A 11 0.01 -15.97 -5.32
N GLY A 12 -1.03 -15.59 -6.06
CA GLY A 12 -1.61 -14.24 -5.96
C GLY A 12 -2.74 -14.20 -4.93
N ASN A 13 -3.33 -13.03 -4.70
CA ASN A 13 -4.53 -12.89 -3.85
C ASN A 13 -5.63 -13.88 -4.25
N SER A 14 -5.98 -13.96 -5.53
CA SER A 14 -6.98 -14.92 -6.02
C SER A 14 -6.59 -16.38 -5.76
N GLY A 15 -5.31 -16.74 -5.96
CA GLY A 15 -4.84 -18.09 -5.70
C GLY A 15 -4.96 -18.45 -4.22
N GLY A 16 -4.56 -17.51 -3.35
CA GLY A 16 -4.71 -17.60 -1.89
C GLY A 16 -6.14 -17.88 -1.47
N ASP A 17 -7.06 -17.02 -1.91
CA ASP A 17 -8.48 -17.09 -1.56
C ASP A 17 -9.13 -18.37 -2.07
N ILE A 18 -8.88 -18.73 -3.35
CA ILE A 18 -9.40 -19.96 -3.93
C ILE A 18 -8.90 -21.16 -3.13
N ALA A 19 -7.61 -21.26 -2.81
CA ALA A 19 -7.09 -22.40 -2.06
C ALA A 19 -7.69 -22.48 -0.65
N VAL A 20 -7.78 -21.35 0.06
CA VAL A 20 -8.38 -21.26 1.40
C VAL A 20 -9.84 -21.68 1.37
N GLU A 21 -10.65 -21.15 0.45
CA GLU A 21 -12.08 -21.45 0.36
C GLU A 21 -12.30 -22.92 -0.02
N SER A 22 -11.52 -23.42 -0.99
CA SER A 22 -11.55 -24.82 -1.41
C SER A 22 -11.23 -25.77 -0.27
N SER A 23 -10.27 -25.42 0.59
CA SER A 23 -9.83 -26.26 1.71
C SER A 23 -10.91 -26.54 2.76
N ARG A 24 -12.04 -25.83 2.71
CA ARG A 24 -13.17 -26.04 3.63
C ARG A 24 -14.03 -27.24 3.24
N VAL A 25 -13.98 -27.68 1.98
CA VAL A 25 -14.87 -28.72 1.42
C VAL A 25 -14.16 -29.76 0.55
N ALA A 26 -12.98 -29.42 0.02
CA ALA A 26 -12.16 -30.33 -0.76
C ALA A 26 -11.58 -31.46 0.11
N GLN A 27 -11.28 -32.59 -0.50
CA GLN A 27 -10.56 -33.67 0.17
C GLN A 27 -9.14 -33.23 0.50
N GLU A 28 -8.44 -32.65 -0.48
CA GLU A 28 -7.09 -32.13 -0.36
C GLU A 28 -6.92 -30.93 -1.31
N VAL A 29 -6.21 -29.91 -0.86
CA VAL A 29 -5.84 -28.76 -1.66
C VAL A 29 -4.33 -28.60 -1.71
N TYR A 30 -3.80 -28.46 -2.92
CA TYR A 30 -2.41 -28.13 -3.17
C TYR A 30 -2.33 -26.75 -3.80
N MET A 31 -1.38 -25.94 -3.36
CA MET A 31 -1.07 -24.65 -3.97
C MET A 31 0.34 -24.69 -4.54
N SER A 32 0.48 -24.44 -5.83
CA SER A 32 1.77 -24.40 -6.52
C SER A 32 2.27 -22.96 -6.65
N THR A 33 3.54 -22.74 -6.29
CA THR A 33 4.22 -21.47 -6.52
C THR A 33 5.63 -21.66 -7.06
N ARG A 34 6.01 -20.78 -8.00
CA ARG A 34 7.36 -20.72 -8.56
C ARG A 34 8.36 -19.95 -7.69
N ARG A 35 7.89 -18.93 -6.97
CA ARG A 35 8.78 -17.94 -6.34
C ARG A 35 8.43 -17.62 -4.90
N GLY A 36 7.39 -18.21 -4.32
CA GLY A 36 6.83 -17.78 -3.04
C GLY A 36 6.16 -16.40 -3.13
N ALA A 37 5.69 -15.90 -1.99
CA ALA A 37 5.13 -14.56 -1.83
C ALA A 37 5.19 -14.13 -0.35
N TRP A 38 5.31 -12.83 -0.12
CA TRP A 38 5.05 -12.28 1.21
C TRP A 38 3.54 -12.29 1.46
N ILE A 39 3.12 -12.93 2.56
CA ILE A 39 1.74 -12.97 3.01
C ILE A 39 1.58 -11.95 4.13
N VAL A 40 0.60 -11.08 4.00
CA VAL A 40 0.24 -10.06 4.99
C VAL A 40 -1.22 -10.24 5.39
N ARG A 41 -1.53 -9.80 6.60
CA ARG A 41 -2.89 -9.81 7.15
C ARG A 41 -3.61 -8.52 6.84
N GLN A 42 -4.91 -8.58 6.60
CA GLN A 42 -5.72 -7.37 6.52
C GLN A 42 -5.84 -6.71 7.90
N VAL A 43 -5.94 -7.54 8.95
CA VAL A 43 -5.98 -7.09 10.34
C VAL A 43 -4.55 -6.92 10.87
N SER A 44 -4.15 -5.66 11.08
CA SER A 44 -2.85 -5.28 11.63
C SER A 44 -2.87 -5.12 13.15
N GLU A 45 -1.86 -4.47 13.73
CA GLU A 45 -1.73 -4.30 15.17
C GLU A 45 -2.90 -3.52 15.77
N ASN A 46 -3.31 -3.91 16.97
CA ASN A 46 -4.46 -3.35 17.68
C ASN A 46 -5.79 -3.49 16.90
N GLY A 47 -5.86 -4.44 15.95
CA GLY A 47 -7.07 -4.72 15.18
C GLY A 47 -7.40 -3.69 14.09
N LEU A 48 -6.44 -2.82 13.74
CA LEU A 48 -6.66 -1.80 12.71
C LEU A 48 -6.49 -2.37 11.30
N PRO A 49 -7.25 -1.88 10.30
CA PRO A 49 -6.96 -2.19 8.90
C PRO A 49 -5.53 -1.80 8.51
N LEU A 50 -4.85 -2.70 7.80
CA LEU A 50 -3.45 -2.56 7.40
C LEU A 50 -3.18 -1.24 6.65
N ASP A 51 -4.03 -0.91 5.68
CA ASP A 51 -3.95 0.31 4.89
C ASP A 51 -4.11 1.56 5.76
N MET A 52 -5.09 1.56 6.68
CA MET A 52 -5.31 2.68 7.60
C MET A 52 -4.13 2.92 8.54
N LYS A 53 -3.37 1.88 8.85
CA LYS A 53 -2.22 1.94 9.75
C LYS A 53 -0.93 2.36 9.05
N TYR A 54 -0.65 1.81 7.87
CA TYR A 54 0.66 1.94 7.21
C TYR A 54 0.67 2.91 6.04
N LEU A 55 -0.46 3.16 5.37
CA LEU A 55 -0.55 4.12 4.27
C LEU A 55 -0.74 5.53 4.81
N THR A 56 0.31 6.09 5.41
CA THR A 56 0.31 7.43 6.03
C THR A 56 1.36 8.34 5.38
N ARG A 57 1.14 9.66 5.44
CA ARG A 57 2.13 10.63 4.92
C ARG A 57 3.43 10.59 5.70
N PHE A 58 3.36 10.38 7.02
CA PHE A 58 4.57 10.23 7.85
C PHE A 58 5.44 9.06 7.37
N ILE A 59 4.86 7.87 7.20
CA ILE A 59 5.59 6.71 6.70
C ILE A 59 6.14 6.98 5.30
N HIS A 60 5.34 7.59 4.41
CA HIS A 60 5.81 7.97 3.08
C HIS A 60 6.99 8.95 3.13
N ILE A 61 6.98 9.96 4.01
CA ILE A 61 8.11 10.88 4.20
C ILE A 61 9.35 10.10 4.67
N LEU A 62 9.19 9.12 5.57
CA LEU A 62 10.32 8.27 5.98
C LEU A 62 10.87 7.47 4.79
N PHE A 63 10.03 6.95 3.88
CA PHE A 63 10.48 6.30 2.64
C PHE A 63 11.30 7.22 1.74
N GLN A 64 11.03 8.53 1.74
CA GLN A 64 11.80 9.51 0.98
C GLN A 64 13.15 9.85 1.65
N LEU A 65 13.24 9.69 2.97
CA LEU A 65 14.42 10.09 3.75
C LEU A 65 15.40 8.93 4.02
N LEU A 66 14.91 7.69 4.07
CA LEU A 66 15.71 6.52 4.45
C LEU A 66 15.78 5.50 3.32
N PRO A 67 16.88 4.72 3.20
CA PRO A 67 17.02 3.71 2.16
C PRO A 67 15.95 2.62 2.22
N ILE A 68 15.43 2.18 1.06
CA ILE A 68 14.37 1.14 0.98
C ILE A 68 14.76 -0.17 1.68
N ASN A 69 16.05 -0.52 1.70
CA ASN A 69 16.55 -1.71 2.38
C ASN A 69 16.31 -1.71 3.88
N PHE A 70 16.32 -0.54 4.52
CA PHE A 70 15.99 -0.38 5.93
C PHE A 70 14.53 -0.78 6.19
N PHE A 71 13.60 -0.27 5.38
CA PHE A 71 12.18 -0.61 5.49
C PHE A 71 11.90 -2.06 5.15
N ASN A 72 12.53 -2.61 4.11
CA ASN A 72 12.44 -4.03 3.78
C ASN A 72 12.83 -4.88 4.99
N ARG A 73 13.96 -4.60 5.63
CA ARG A 73 14.41 -5.35 6.81
C ARG A 73 13.43 -5.26 7.98
N ILE A 74 12.94 -4.07 8.31
CA ILE A 74 11.97 -3.89 9.40
C ILE A 74 10.67 -4.64 9.11
N THR A 75 10.15 -4.49 7.89
CA THR A 75 8.85 -5.08 7.51
C THR A 75 8.93 -6.59 7.43
N GLU A 76 9.97 -7.15 6.81
CA GLU A 76 10.17 -8.59 6.71
C GLU A 76 10.40 -9.23 8.08
N ASN A 77 11.19 -8.61 8.97
CA ASN A 77 11.39 -9.12 10.32
C ASN A 77 10.06 -9.18 11.07
N LYS A 78 9.26 -8.12 10.95
CA LYS A 78 7.95 -8.03 11.57
C LYS A 78 6.96 -9.07 11.04
N LEU A 79 6.93 -9.30 9.73
CA LEU A 79 6.09 -10.34 9.15
C LEU A 79 6.53 -11.74 9.59
N ASN A 80 7.83 -12.00 9.63
CA ASN A 80 8.38 -13.27 10.08
C ASN A 80 8.18 -13.53 11.57
N THR A 81 7.98 -12.49 12.40
CA THR A 81 7.58 -12.69 13.81
C THR A 81 6.15 -13.20 13.95
N MET A 82 5.28 -12.95 12.98
CA MET A 82 3.91 -13.45 12.97
C MET A 82 3.84 -14.86 12.37
N TYR A 83 4.41 -15.04 11.18
CA TYR A 83 4.56 -16.34 10.51
C TYR A 83 5.92 -16.36 9.80
N ASP A 84 6.84 -17.23 10.20
CA ASP A 84 8.13 -17.37 9.51
C ASP A 84 7.88 -17.92 8.10
N HIS A 85 8.04 -17.05 7.10
CA HIS A 85 7.76 -17.40 5.71
C HIS A 85 8.71 -18.50 5.21
N THR A 86 9.88 -18.68 5.82
CA THR A 86 10.78 -19.78 5.50
C THR A 86 10.19 -21.10 5.98
N MET A 87 9.75 -21.16 7.24
CA MET A 87 9.13 -22.34 7.83
C MET A 87 7.87 -22.76 7.06
N TYR A 88 7.07 -21.80 6.62
CA TYR A 88 5.85 -22.04 5.85
C TYR A 88 6.12 -22.27 4.35
N SER A 89 7.39 -22.31 3.93
CA SER A 89 7.81 -22.46 2.52
C SER A 89 7.31 -21.35 1.57
N LEU A 90 6.93 -20.19 2.11
CA LEU A 90 6.39 -19.04 1.41
C LEU A 90 7.45 -18.00 1.00
N LYS A 91 8.62 -18.00 1.64
CA LYS A 91 9.63 -16.95 1.53
C LYS A 91 10.02 -16.69 0.07
N PRO A 92 9.78 -15.48 -0.46
CA PRO A 92 10.13 -15.18 -1.83
C PRO A 92 11.59 -14.78 -1.98
N LYS A 93 12.08 -14.83 -3.23
CA LYS A 93 13.42 -14.36 -3.60
C LYS A 93 13.54 -12.83 -3.63
N HIS A 94 12.43 -12.10 -3.70
CA HIS A 94 12.40 -10.64 -3.75
C HIS A 94 12.17 -10.02 -2.37
N ARG A 95 12.58 -8.75 -2.22
CA ARG A 95 12.33 -7.96 -1.00
C ARG A 95 10.87 -7.56 -0.90
N PHE A 96 10.42 -7.20 0.31
CA PHE A 96 9.01 -6.91 0.57
C PHE A 96 8.42 -5.82 -0.33
N PHE A 97 9.06 -4.65 -0.46
CA PHE A 97 8.51 -3.53 -1.22
C PHE A 97 8.68 -3.65 -2.74
N SER A 98 9.37 -4.69 -3.23
CA SER A 98 9.57 -4.90 -4.66
C SER A 98 8.36 -5.51 -5.36
N GLN A 99 7.36 -6.02 -4.64
CA GLN A 99 6.15 -6.57 -5.22
C GLN A 99 5.00 -6.43 -4.24
N ILE A 100 3.78 -6.18 -4.73
CA ILE A 100 2.58 -6.16 -3.88
C ILE A 100 2.39 -7.55 -3.25
N PRO A 101 2.28 -7.62 -1.91
CA PRO A 101 2.15 -8.89 -1.18
C PRO A 101 0.75 -9.48 -1.35
N VAL A 102 0.61 -10.74 -0.94
CA VAL A 102 -0.70 -11.40 -0.85
C VAL A 102 -1.33 -11.02 0.49
N ILE A 103 -2.52 -10.43 0.46
CA ILE A 103 -3.31 -10.11 1.64
C ILE A 103 -4.25 -11.28 1.91
N ASN A 104 -3.96 -12.09 2.93
CA ASN A 104 -4.82 -13.21 3.29
C ASN A 104 -4.62 -13.56 4.78
N ASP A 105 -5.69 -13.45 5.57
CA ASP A 105 -5.68 -13.75 7.00
C ASP A 105 -5.74 -15.25 7.33
N ASP A 106 -6.28 -16.07 6.41
CA ASP A 106 -6.58 -17.49 6.64
C ASP A 106 -5.46 -18.41 6.13
N LEU A 107 -4.73 -18.03 5.07
CA LEU A 107 -3.79 -18.89 4.36
C LEU A 107 -2.69 -19.44 5.27
N PRO A 108 -2.03 -18.65 6.14
CA PRO A 108 -1.06 -19.19 7.09
C PRO A 108 -1.67 -20.27 7.99
N PHE A 109 -2.88 -20.04 8.51
CA PHE A 109 -3.56 -21.04 9.34
C PHE A 109 -3.91 -22.31 8.55
N LYS A 110 -4.35 -22.18 7.30
CA LYS A 110 -4.63 -23.32 6.43
C LYS A 110 -3.39 -24.13 6.07
N LEU A 111 -2.25 -23.48 5.88
CA LEU A 111 -0.95 -24.16 5.73
C LEU A 111 -0.55 -24.90 7.01
N LEU A 112 -0.66 -24.24 8.17
CA LEU A 112 -0.31 -24.83 9.46
C LEU A 112 -1.15 -26.07 9.79
N SER A 113 -2.45 -26.02 9.50
CA SER A 113 -3.37 -27.15 9.71
C SER A 113 -3.24 -28.29 8.70
N GLY A 114 -2.44 -28.13 7.64
CA GLY A 114 -2.32 -29.09 6.53
C GLY A 114 -3.50 -29.11 5.55
N ALA A 115 -4.50 -28.23 5.75
CA ALA A 115 -5.66 -28.11 4.86
C ALA A 115 -5.30 -27.57 3.46
N VAL A 116 -4.21 -26.80 3.36
CA VAL A 116 -3.58 -26.41 2.10
C VAL A 116 -2.12 -26.86 2.14
N ASN A 117 -1.67 -27.56 1.10
CA ASN A 117 -0.31 -28.06 0.99
C ASN A 117 0.44 -27.27 -0.09
N LEU A 118 1.52 -26.58 0.29
CA LEU A 118 2.32 -25.83 -0.67
C LEU A 118 3.23 -26.78 -1.48
N LYS A 119 3.33 -26.52 -2.78
CA LYS A 119 4.17 -27.24 -3.73
C LYS A 119 5.00 -26.27 -4.57
N PRO A 120 6.17 -26.70 -5.08
CA PRO A 120 6.91 -25.90 -6.06
C PRO A 120 6.13 -25.82 -7.38
N ASN A 121 6.74 -25.24 -8.40
CA ASN A 121 6.09 -25.07 -9.69
C ASN A 121 5.76 -26.43 -10.34
N VAL A 122 4.65 -26.45 -11.09
CA VAL A 122 4.24 -27.64 -11.85
C VAL A 122 5.21 -27.85 -13.00
N LYS A 123 5.77 -29.06 -13.09
CA LYS A 123 6.67 -29.51 -14.15
C LYS A 123 5.88 -30.03 -15.36
N GLU A 124 4.92 -30.91 -15.10
CA GLU A 124 4.09 -31.55 -16.13
C GLU A 124 2.78 -32.10 -15.54
N ILE A 125 1.78 -32.27 -16.39
CA ILE A 125 0.51 -32.89 -16.05
C ILE A 125 0.38 -34.17 -16.89
N ARG A 126 0.21 -35.31 -16.23
CA ARG A 126 0.11 -36.66 -16.82
C ARG A 126 -1.25 -37.27 -16.50
N GLY A 127 -2.22 -37.10 -17.39
CA GLY A 127 -3.60 -37.52 -17.10
C GLY A 127 -4.13 -36.82 -15.85
N SER A 128 -4.49 -37.59 -14.82
CA SER A 128 -4.92 -37.08 -13.51
C SER A 128 -3.78 -36.84 -12.50
N THR A 129 -2.52 -36.93 -12.92
CA THR A 129 -1.35 -36.75 -12.04
C THR A 129 -0.63 -35.45 -12.34
N VAL A 130 -0.37 -34.65 -11.31
CA VAL A 130 0.44 -33.44 -11.40
C VAL A 130 1.83 -33.73 -10.83
N VAL A 131 2.87 -33.47 -11.63
CA VAL A 131 4.27 -33.63 -11.25
C VAL A 131 4.87 -32.24 -11.00
N PHE A 132 5.56 -32.07 -9.88
CA PHE A 132 6.18 -30.81 -9.49
C PHE A 132 7.71 -30.82 -9.74
N ASP A 133 8.31 -29.64 -9.73
CA ASP A 133 9.74 -29.46 -10.01
C ASP A 133 10.68 -30.19 -9.02
N ASP A 134 10.21 -30.47 -7.80
CA ASP A 134 10.95 -31.26 -6.79
C ASP A 134 10.83 -32.78 -6.99
N GLY A 135 10.16 -33.22 -8.05
CA GLY A 135 9.90 -34.63 -8.34
C GLY A 135 8.73 -35.22 -7.56
N THR A 136 8.11 -34.48 -6.64
CA THR A 136 6.90 -34.94 -5.97
C THR A 136 5.73 -34.98 -6.94
N THR A 137 4.80 -35.89 -6.71
CA THR A 137 3.60 -36.05 -7.52
C THR A 137 2.35 -35.99 -6.66
N VAL A 138 1.25 -35.57 -7.27
CA VAL A 138 -0.10 -35.66 -6.71
C VAL A 138 -0.96 -36.36 -7.74
N GLU A 139 -1.41 -37.56 -7.42
CA GLU A 139 -2.26 -38.38 -8.30
C GLU A 139 -3.74 -38.02 -8.14
N LYS A 140 -4.61 -38.57 -8.99
CA LYS A 140 -6.09 -38.44 -8.88
C LYS A 140 -6.56 -36.99 -8.66
N VAL A 141 -5.94 -36.02 -9.33
CA VAL A 141 -6.34 -34.62 -9.29
C VAL A 141 -7.62 -34.45 -10.09
N ASP A 142 -8.68 -33.99 -9.43
CA ASP A 142 -9.99 -33.78 -10.06
C ASP A 142 -10.12 -32.40 -10.69
N THR A 143 -9.35 -31.41 -10.22
CA THR A 143 -9.48 -30.02 -10.66
C THR A 143 -8.16 -29.27 -10.53
N ILE A 144 -7.78 -28.56 -11.59
CA ILE A 144 -6.65 -27.64 -11.61
C ILE A 144 -7.18 -26.22 -11.85
N VAL A 145 -6.80 -25.27 -11.01
CA VAL A 145 -7.18 -23.86 -11.12
C VAL A 145 -5.97 -23.02 -11.44
N PHE A 146 -5.96 -22.36 -12.60
CA PHE A 146 -4.91 -21.43 -13.00
C PHE A 146 -5.19 -20.03 -12.44
N ALA A 147 -4.63 -19.73 -11.28
CA ALA A 147 -4.67 -18.40 -10.66
C ALA A 147 -3.40 -17.58 -11.02
N THR A 148 -3.06 -17.55 -12.31
CA THR A 148 -1.79 -17.04 -12.83
C THR A 148 -1.80 -15.56 -13.21
N GLY A 149 -2.88 -14.84 -12.90
CA GLY A 149 -3.05 -13.42 -13.21
C GLY A 149 -3.72 -13.18 -14.56
N TYR A 150 -3.68 -11.92 -15.01
CA TYR A 150 -4.38 -11.47 -16.22
C TYR A 150 -3.42 -10.76 -17.17
N THR A 151 -3.69 -10.90 -18.46
CA THR A 151 -3.16 -9.99 -19.48
C THR A 151 -4.16 -8.85 -19.70
N TYR A 152 -3.73 -7.80 -20.38
CA TYR A 152 -4.60 -6.70 -20.79
C TYR A 152 -4.48 -6.48 -22.30
N GLY A 153 -5.54 -5.96 -22.90
CA GLY A 153 -5.58 -5.62 -24.32
C GLY A 153 -6.73 -4.67 -24.64
N PHE A 154 -6.53 -3.83 -25.65
CA PHE A 154 -7.52 -2.89 -26.14
C PHE A 154 -7.97 -3.33 -27.55
N GLN A 155 -8.79 -4.40 -27.62
CA GLN A 155 -9.18 -5.04 -28.90
C GLN A 155 -9.96 -4.12 -29.85
N TYR A 156 -10.58 -3.07 -29.30
CA TYR A 156 -11.30 -2.05 -30.04
C TYR A 156 -10.40 -0.90 -30.53
N MET A 157 -9.09 -0.96 -30.28
CA MET A 157 -8.11 0.02 -30.75
C MET A 157 -7.13 -0.61 -31.75
N PRO A 158 -6.62 0.15 -32.73
CA PRO A 158 -5.49 -0.27 -33.56
C PRO A 158 -4.28 -0.68 -32.70
N SER A 159 -3.56 -1.72 -33.12
CA SER A 159 -2.46 -2.32 -32.34
C SER A 159 -1.26 -1.38 -32.09
N ASP A 160 -1.17 -0.30 -32.85
CA ASP A 160 -0.18 0.78 -32.83
C ASP A 160 -0.73 2.10 -32.25
N ALA A 161 -2.03 2.17 -31.91
CA ALA A 161 -2.66 3.36 -31.38
C ALA A 161 -2.05 3.81 -30.04
N MET A 162 -1.52 2.86 -29.26
CA MET A 162 -0.89 3.12 -27.98
C MET A 162 0.63 3.03 -28.07
N TYR A 163 1.31 4.07 -27.61
CA TYR A 163 2.76 4.04 -27.40
C TYR A 163 3.18 2.85 -26.52
N LYS A 164 4.27 2.18 -26.88
CA LYS A 164 4.83 1.05 -26.12
C LYS A 164 6.16 1.48 -25.50
N SER A 165 6.33 1.20 -24.22
CA SER A 165 7.61 1.38 -23.52
C SER A 165 7.89 0.12 -22.71
N GLY A 166 9.01 -0.55 -23.01
CA GLY A 166 9.33 -1.86 -22.44
C GLY A 166 8.20 -2.89 -22.63
N HIS A 167 7.75 -3.50 -21.54
CA HIS A 167 6.67 -4.49 -21.54
C HIS A 167 5.26 -3.91 -21.29
N ARG A 168 5.10 -2.58 -21.28
CA ARG A 168 3.82 -1.92 -21.00
C ARG A 168 3.30 -1.03 -22.11
N VAL A 169 1.99 -0.80 -22.05
CA VAL A 169 1.34 0.34 -22.69
C VAL A 169 1.84 1.61 -21.99
N GLY A 170 2.59 2.41 -22.74
CA GLY A 170 3.28 3.60 -22.24
C GLY A 170 2.34 4.80 -22.21
N LEU A 171 1.71 5.02 -21.06
CA LEU A 171 0.82 6.16 -20.83
C LEU A 171 1.47 7.19 -19.94
N TYR A 172 1.41 8.46 -20.33
CA TYR A 172 1.86 9.58 -19.50
C TYR A 172 1.07 9.58 -18.18
N LYS A 173 1.80 9.45 -17.07
CA LYS A 173 1.27 9.26 -15.71
C LYS A 173 0.18 8.17 -15.61
N HIS A 174 0.31 7.09 -16.39
CA HIS A 174 -0.66 5.99 -16.45
C HIS A 174 -2.06 6.38 -16.96
N VAL A 175 -2.19 7.52 -17.66
CA VAL A 175 -3.49 8.05 -18.12
C VAL A 175 -3.51 8.34 -19.61
N PHE A 176 -2.63 9.20 -20.11
CA PHE A 176 -2.74 9.74 -21.48
C PHE A 176 -1.78 9.04 -22.45
N ALA A 177 -2.26 8.72 -23.64
CA ALA A 177 -1.40 8.22 -24.72
C ALA A 177 -0.53 9.35 -25.27
N PRO A 178 0.81 9.28 -25.17
CA PRO A 178 1.69 10.40 -25.49
C PRO A 178 1.90 10.61 -27.00
N ASN A 179 1.49 9.64 -27.83
CA ASN A 179 1.63 9.63 -29.28
C ASN A 179 0.43 10.22 -30.04
N LEU A 180 -0.62 10.66 -29.33
CA LEU A 180 -1.77 11.30 -29.95
C LEU A 180 -1.49 12.79 -30.20
N GLU A 181 -1.92 13.31 -31.35
CA GLU A 181 -1.81 14.73 -31.69
C GLU A 181 -2.67 15.61 -30.78
N HIS A 182 -3.85 15.11 -30.40
CA HIS A 182 -4.77 15.78 -29.50
C HIS A 182 -5.02 14.94 -28.25
N PRO A 183 -5.07 15.57 -27.05
CA PRO A 183 -5.29 14.86 -25.78
C PRO A 183 -6.77 14.54 -25.57
N THR A 184 -7.36 13.75 -26.46
CA THR A 184 -8.80 13.43 -26.51
C THR A 184 -9.12 12.00 -26.07
N LEU A 185 -8.10 11.22 -25.69
CA LEU A 185 -8.23 9.85 -25.21
C LEU A 185 -7.40 9.67 -23.94
N ALA A 186 -7.99 9.00 -22.95
CA ALA A 186 -7.36 8.68 -21.68
C ALA A 186 -7.80 7.30 -21.20
N VAL A 187 -6.92 6.61 -20.49
CA VAL A 187 -7.22 5.36 -19.79
C VAL A 187 -7.27 5.65 -18.29
N VAL A 188 -8.37 5.29 -17.64
CA VAL A 188 -8.55 5.47 -16.19
C VAL A 188 -8.50 4.12 -15.51
N GLY A 189 -7.81 4.05 -14.37
CA GLY A 189 -7.65 2.85 -13.56
C GLY A 189 -6.54 1.91 -14.02
N PHE A 190 -5.74 2.29 -15.03
CA PHE A 190 -4.66 1.43 -15.56
C PHE A 190 -3.35 1.55 -14.76
N ILE A 191 -3.45 1.23 -13.47
CA ILE A 191 -2.42 1.46 -12.47
C ILE A 191 -2.52 0.44 -11.33
N HIS A 192 -1.41 0.16 -10.65
CA HIS A 192 -1.37 -0.77 -9.53
C HIS A 192 -0.48 -0.24 -8.40
N ALA A 193 -0.96 -0.22 -7.16
CA ALA A 193 -0.23 0.33 -6.01
C ALA A 193 -0.63 -0.39 -4.71
N PHE A 194 0.11 -0.14 -3.61
CA PHE A 194 -0.19 -0.59 -2.24
C PHE A 194 -1.43 0.09 -1.61
N GLY A 195 -2.33 0.66 -2.42
CA GLY A 195 -3.52 1.37 -1.97
C GLY A 195 -4.73 1.07 -2.84
N SER A 196 -5.88 1.65 -2.48
CA SER A 196 -7.13 1.40 -3.19
C SER A 196 -7.15 2.06 -4.57
N ILE A 197 -7.63 1.33 -5.57
CA ILE A 197 -7.80 1.83 -6.94
C ILE A 197 -8.87 2.93 -7.05
N MET A 198 -9.89 2.91 -6.19
CA MET A 198 -11.02 3.84 -6.27
C MET A 198 -10.60 5.32 -6.18
N PRO A 199 -9.82 5.76 -5.17
CA PRO A 199 -9.31 7.13 -5.13
C PRO A 199 -8.34 7.45 -6.28
N GLN A 200 -7.55 6.48 -6.75
CA GLN A 200 -6.64 6.67 -7.87
C GLN A 200 -7.40 6.93 -9.17
N ALA A 201 -8.43 6.12 -9.46
CA ALA A 201 -9.30 6.29 -10.61
C ALA A 201 -10.11 7.60 -10.52
N GLU A 202 -10.57 7.98 -9.32
CA GLU A 202 -11.28 9.24 -9.10
C GLU A 202 -10.41 10.46 -9.41
N ILE A 203 -9.17 10.51 -8.91
CA ILE A 203 -8.29 11.65 -9.18
C ILE A 203 -7.80 11.67 -10.64
N GLN A 204 -7.58 10.50 -11.25
CA GLN A 204 -7.32 10.40 -12.69
C GLN A 204 -8.49 10.96 -13.50
N ALA A 205 -9.72 10.53 -13.22
CA ALA A 205 -10.92 11.00 -13.92
C ALA A 205 -11.11 12.53 -13.78
N ARG A 206 -10.83 13.10 -12.61
CA ARG A 206 -10.85 14.56 -12.41
C ARG A 206 -9.83 15.27 -13.28
N TRP A 207 -8.63 14.73 -13.40
CA TRP A 207 -7.60 15.31 -14.27
C TRP A 207 -7.98 15.19 -15.74
N VAL A 208 -8.46 14.01 -16.17
CA VAL A 208 -8.95 13.77 -17.54
C VAL A 208 -10.03 14.76 -17.94
N ALA A 209 -11.07 14.92 -17.11
CA ALA A 209 -12.16 15.84 -17.41
C ALA A 209 -11.68 17.29 -17.60
N ARG A 210 -10.68 17.72 -16.82
CA ARG A 210 -10.09 19.06 -16.92
C ARG A 210 -9.22 19.23 -18.15
N VAL A 211 -8.47 18.20 -18.54
CA VAL A 211 -7.70 18.20 -19.80
C VAL A 211 -8.63 18.26 -21.00
N PHE A 212 -9.69 17.45 -21.03
CA PHE A 212 -10.65 17.43 -22.13
C PHE A 212 -11.42 18.75 -22.26
N LYS A 213 -11.71 19.42 -21.14
CA LYS A 213 -12.31 20.75 -21.13
C LYS A 213 -11.32 21.87 -21.53
N GLY A 214 -10.02 21.61 -21.50
CA GLY A 214 -8.97 22.60 -21.76
C GLY A 214 -8.55 23.42 -20.53
N ASP A 215 -9.09 23.13 -19.34
CA ASP A 215 -8.71 23.76 -18.06
C ASP A 215 -7.28 23.37 -17.62
N ASN A 216 -6.76 22.25 -18.14
CA ASN A 216 -5.41 21.75 -17.89
C ASN A 216 -4.73 21.39 -19.22
N LYS A 217 -3.48 21.83 -19.42
CA LYS A 217 -2.70 21.51 -20.62
C LYS A 217 -1.69 20.41 -20.32
N LEU A 218 -1.62 19.41 -21.18
CA LEU A 218 -0.56 18.41 -21.13
C LEU A 218 0.76 19.01 -21.67
N PRO A 219 1.91 18.48 -21.25
CA PRO A 219 3.18 18.83 -21.88
C PRO A 219 3.26 18.28 -23.31
N SER A 220 4.30 18.66 -24.07
CA SER A 220 4.47 18.18 -25.43
C SER A 220 4.62 16.66 -25.51
N ASN A 221 4.23 16.07 -26.64
CA ASN A 221 4.32 14.62 -26.89
C ASN A 221 5.72 14.07 -26.59
N ARG A 222 6.77 14.78 -27.03
CA ARG A 222 8.17 14.41 -26.75
C ARG A 222 8.49 14.38 -25.25
N ALA A 223 8.00 15.36 -24.50
CA ALA A 223 8.19 15.42 -23.05
C ALA A 223 7.43 14.28 -22.34
N MET A 224 6.20 13.98 -22.80
CA MET A 224 5.41 12.87 -22.28
C MET A 224 6.07 11.52 -22.57
N MET A 225 6.53 11.25 -23.79
CA MET A 225 7.25 10.02 -24.14
C MET A 225 8.52 9.84 -23.28
N LYS A 226 9.31 10.91 -23.12
CA LYS A 226 10.51 10.88 -22.26
C LYS A 226 10.16 10.56 -20.80
N ALA A 227 9.04 11.11 -20.29
CA ALA A 227 8.57 10.82 -18.95
C ALA A 227 8.12 9.35 -18.81
N VAL A 228 7.41 8.81 -19.81
CA VAL A 228 6.97 7.41 -19.84
C VAL A 228 8.15 6.44 -19.88
N ASP A 229 9.17 6.73 -20.68
CA ASP A 229 10.36 5.87 -20.77
C ASP A 229 11.19 5.91 -19.48
N LYS A 230 11.26 7.07 -18.84
CA LYS A 230 11.87 7.19 -17.51
C LYS A 230 11.10 6.39 -16.47
N ASP A 231 9.78 6.59 -16.41
CA ASP A 231 8.89 5.87 -15.50
C ASP A 231 8.99 4.35 -15.67
N THR A 232 9.05 3.86 -16.91
CA THR A 232 9.24 2.43 -17.21
C THR A 232 10.56 1.91 -16.63
N LYS A 233 11.66 2.63 -16.79
CA LYS A 233 12.96 2.27 -16.19
C LYS A 233 12.92 2.32 -14.67
N ASP A 234 12.27 3.32 -14.09
CA ASP A 234 12.13 3.46 -12.64
C ASP A 234 11.32 2.29 -12.07
N ILE A 235 10.26 1.85 -12.76
CA ILE A 235 9.48 0.66 -12.37
C ILE A 235 10.33 -0.61 -12.43
N GLU A 236 11.10 -0.80 -13.52
CA GLU A 236 12.00 -1.95 -13.69
C GLU A 236 13.09 -2.02 -12.62
N ASN A 237 13.60 -0.87 -12.16
CA ASN A 237 14.63 -0.79 -11.13
C ASN A 237 14.07 -1.06 -9.72
N ASN A 238 12.83 -0.67 -9.45
CA ASN A 238 12.26 -0.68 -8.10
C ASN A 238 11.39 -1.91 -7.80
N TYR A 239 10.80 -2.53 -8.83
CA TYR A 239 9.82 -3.61 -8.67
C TYR A 239 10.18 -4.88 -9.43
N VAL A 240 9.61 -6.01 -9.00
CA VAL A 240 9.63 -7.26 -9.76
C VAL A 240 8.63 -7.15 -10.90
N VAL A 241 9.14 -6.73 -12.06
CA VAL A 241 8.33 -6.55 -13.26
C VAL A 241 8.17 -7.88 -14.00
N SER A 242 6.97 -8.09 -14.53
CA SER A 242 6.67 -9.10 -15.52
C SER A 242 5.67 -8.54 -16.52
N LYS A 243 5.44 -9.24 -17.63
CA LYS A 243 4.37 -8.87 -18.59
C LYS A 243 2.99 -8.73 -17.93
N LEU A 244 2.75 -9.41 -16.80
CA LEU A 244 1.48 -9.40 -16.07
C LEU A 244 1.39 -8.28 -15.01
N THR A 245 2.52 -7.69 -14.62
CA THR A 245 2.59 -6.75 -13.50
C THR A 245 3.33 -5.43 -13.79
N PRO A 246 3.18 -4.78 -14.97
CA PRO A 246 4.07 -3.67 -15.33
C PRO A 246 3.54 -2.28 -14.95
N LEU A 247 2.58 -2.18 -14.00
CA LEU A 247 1.83 -0.95 -13.71
C LEU A 247 2.06 -0.38 -12.31
N HIS A 248 3.13 -0.81 -11.64
CA HIS A 248 3.40 -0.47 -10.24
C HIS A 248 3.73 1.00 -10.05
N VAL A 249 3.14 1.63 -9.05
CA VAL A 249 3.48 2.99 -8.59
C VAL A 249 3.52 3.06 -7.06
N ASP A 250 4.23 4.05 -6.53
CA ASP A 250 4.05 4.50 -5.14
C ASP A 250 2.74 5.30 -5.02
N TYR A 251 1.85 4.86 -4.13
CA TYR A 251 0.50 5.41 -4.02
C TYR A 251 0.51 6.91 -3.66
N VAL A 252 1.25 7.31 -2.62
CA VAL A 252 1.21 8.69 -2.11
C VAL A 252 1.87 9.63 -3.11
N THR A 253 3.01 9.26 -3.68
CA THR A 253 3.69 10.03 -4.74
C THR A 253 2.77 10.24 -5.93
N TYR A 254 2.16 9.15 -6.43
CA TYR A 254 1.28 9.22 -7.58
C TYR A 254 0.07 10.13 -7.34
N MET A 255 -0.63 9.92 -6.21
CA MET A 255 -1.79 10.71 -5.85
C MET A 255 -1.44 12.19 -5.69
N ASP A 256 -0.32 12.51 -5.04
CA ASP A 256 0.15 13.88 -4.87
C ASP A 256 0.59 14.54 -6.17
N ASP A 257 1.15 13.78 -7.11
CA ASP A 257 1.56 14.26 -8.43
C ASP A 257 0.34 14.66 -9.28
N ILE A 258 -0.67 13.79 -9.40
CA ILE A 258 -1.92 14.14 -10.09
C ILE A 258 -2.66 15.27 -9.36
N ALA A 259 -2.65 15.26 -8.02
CA ALA A 259 -3.23 16.35 -7.24
C ALA A 259 -2.53 17.70 -7.48
N GLY A 260 -1.23 17.67 -7.79
CA GLY A 260 -0.46 18.84 -8.21
C GLY A 260 -0.95 19.39 -9.55
N GLU A 261 -1.14 18.52 -10.55
CA GLU A 261 -1.64 18.89 -11.88
C GLU A 261 -2.97 19.65 -11.82
N ILE A 262 -3.89 19.23 -10.96
CA ILE A 262 -5.22 19.85 -10.84
C ILE A 262 -5.34 20.84 -9.67
N GLY A 263 -4.24 21.16 -8.99
CA GLY A 263 -4.20 22.18 -7.93
C GLY A 263 -4.93 21.82 -6.63
N VAL A 264 -5.13 20.53 -6.34
CA VAL A 264 -5.88 20.04 -5.17
C VAL A 264 -4.98 19.45 -4.09
N ARG A 265 -3.66 19.38 -4.32
CA ARG A 265 -2.68 18.89 -3.35
C ARG A 265 -2.63 19.81 -2.12
N SER A 266 -2.97 19.26 -0.95
CA SER A 266 -2.89 19.98 0.32
C SER A 266 -1.44 20.12 0.78
N SER A 267 -1.05 21.32 1.23
CA SER A 267 0.28 21.57 1.78
C SER A 267 0.30 21.25 3.26
N LEU A 268 1.18 20.33 3.67
CA LEU A 268 1.37 19.99 5.08
C LEU A 268 1.85 21.19 5.89
N LEU A 269 2.80 21.97 5.35
CA LEU A 269 3.32 23.16 6.03
C LEU A 269 2.22 24.21 6.23
N TRP A 270 1.37 24.42 5.23
CA TRP A 270 0.25 25.34 5.36
C TRP A 270 -0.77 24.88 6.40
N LEU A 271 -1.11 23.59 6.39
CA LEU A 271 -2.00 23.00 7.39
C LEU A 271 -1.45 23.13 8.81
N PHE A 272 -0.13 22.98 9.00
CA PHE A 272 0.50 23.13 10.31
C PHE A 272 0.21 24.49 10.95
N PHE A 273 0.26 25.57 10.15
CA PHE A 273 0.01 26.93 10.65
C PHE A 273 -1.47 27.33 10.66
N THR A 274 -2.31 26.73 9.82
CA THR A 274 -3.72 27.15 9.67
C THR A 274 -4.75 26.26 10.36
N ASP A 275 -4.48 24.96 10.45
CA ASP A 275 -5.37 23.99 11.09
C ASP A 275 -4.55 22.82 11.63
N TYR A 276 -3.94 23.04 12.80
CA TYR A 276 -3.03 22.08 13.42
C TYR A 276 -3.71 20.72 13.70
N SER A 277 -5.00 20.71 14.02
CA SER A 277 -5.75 19.47 14.25
C SER A 277 -5.86 18.64 12.96
N LEU A 278 -6.20 19.29 11.85
CA LEU A 278 -6.24 18.65 10.54
C LEU A 278 -4.84 18.22 10.10
N PHE A 279 -3.81 19.06 10.31
CA PHE A 279 -2.41 18.73 10.04
C PHE A 279 -2.00 17.41 10.69
N GLN A 280 -2.26 17.25 11.99
CA GLN A 280 -1.92 16.02 12.71
C GLN A 280 -2.59 14.79 12.08
N LYS A 281 -3.87 14.89 11.72
CA LYS A 281 -4.60 13.78 11.09
C LYS A 281 -4.15 13.50 9.65
N VAL A 282 -3.75 14.51 8.91
CA VAL A 282 -3.24 14.36 7.53
C VAL A 282 -1.83 13.78 7.51
N LEU A 283 -0.97 14.16 8.48
CA LEU A 283 0.40 13.67 8.58
C LEU A 283 0.46 12.23 9.11
N TRP A 284 -0.14 11.99 10.28
CA TRP A 284 -0.02 10.72 11.01
C TRP A 284 -1.14 9.73 10.73
N GLY A 285 -2.28 10.21 10.21
CA GLY A 285 -3.41 9.38 9.84
C GLY A 285 -3.30 8.83 8.42
N PRO A 286 -4.29 8.03 8.01
CA PRO A 286 -4.27 7.40 6.69
C PRO A 286 -4.50 8.39 5.56
N VAL A 287 -3.86 8.12 4.42
CA VAL A 287 -4.04 8.88 3.19
C VAL A 287 -5.35 8.49 2.52
N THR A 288 -6.43 9.16 2.92
CA THR A 288 -7.77 8.95 2.39
C THR A 288 -8.12 9.93 1.27
N ALA A 289 -9.08 9.54 0.42
CA ALA A 289 -9.58 10.33 -0.70
C ALA A 289 -10.02 11.75 -0.29
N TYR A 290 -10.54 11.89 0.94
CA TYR A 290 -10.97 13.17 1.51
C TYR A 290 -9.86 14.25 1.46
N GLN A 291 -8.59 13.85 1.62
CA GLN A 291 -7.46 14.79 1.61
C GLN A 291 -7.32 15.53 0.26
N TYR A 292 -7.72 14.89 -0.83
CA TYR A 292 -7.68 15.42 -2.20
C TYR A 292 -8.95 16.21 -2.58
N ARG A 293 -9.84 16.44 -1.61
CA ARG A 293 -11.06 17.25 -1.69
C ARG A 293 -11.08 18.40 -0.66
N LEU A 294 -9.98 18.61 0.07
CA LEU A 294 -9.86 19.69 1.06
C LEU A 294 -9.80 21.08 0.42
N LYS A 295 -9.22 21.18 -0.78
CA LYS A 295 -9.05 22.46 -1.49
C LYS A 295 -9.11 22.26 -3.00
N GLY A 296 -9.07 23.39 -3.72
CA GLY A 296 -9.02 23.43 -5.17
C GLY A 296 -10.37 23.08 -5.82
N PRO A 297 -10.37 22.87 -7.14
CA PRO A 297 -11.57 22.55 -7.89
C PRO A 297 -12.24 21.27 -7.41
N GLY A 298 -13.57 21.33 -7.21
CA GLY A 298 -14.35 20.20 -6.70
C GLY A 298 -14.09 19.86 -5.23
N LYS A 299 -13.65 20.84 -4.42
CA LYS A 299 -13.57 20.70 -2.96
C LYS A 299 -14.91 20.23 -2.37
N TRP A 300 -14.85 19.50 -1.27
CA TRP A 300 -16.04 19.05 -0.54
C TRP A 300 -16.01 19.58 0.88
N GLU A 301 -17.06 20.29 1.30
CA GLU A 301 -17.13 20.93 2.63
C GLU A 301 -17.01 19.91 3.77
N GLY A 302 -17.54 18.70 3.58
CA GLY A 302 -17.43 17.60 4.54
C GLY A 302 -16.04 16.97 4.64
N ALA A 303 -15.07 17.30 3.77
CA ALA A 303 -13.78 16.62 3.71
C ALA A 303 -13.00 16.73 5.03
N ARG A 304 -12.99 17.92 5.64
CA ARG A 304 -12.36 18.15 6.95
C ARG A 304 -13.00 17.26 8.02
N GLY A 305 -14.32 17.33 8.16
CA GLY A 305 -15.07 16.53 9.14
C GLY A 305 -14.85 15.04 8.95
N ALA A 306 -14.84 14.58 7.68
CA ALA A 306 -14.58 13.19 7.33
C ALA A 306 -13.19 12.73 7.77
N ILE A 307 -12.14 13.52 7.58
CA ILE A 307 -10.77 13.18 8.01
C ILE A 307 -10.68 13.09 9.53
N LEU A 308 -11.29 14.05 10.25
CA LEU A 308 -11.22 14.08 11.71
C LEU A 308 -11.94 12.88 12.36
N THR A 309 -13.02 12.40 11.75
CA THR A 309 -13.92 11.36 12.29
C THR A 309 -13.78 10.00 11.59
N GLN A 310 -12.79 9.82 10.71
CA GLN A 310 -12.66 8.59 9.91
C GLN A 310 -12.49 7.31 10.76
N PHE A 311 -11.80 7.41 11.89
CA PHE A 311 -11.66 6.30 12.82
C PHE A 311 -12.98 5.98 13.54
N ASP A 312 -13.81 6.99 13.83
CA ASP A 312 -15.12 6.76 14.44
C ASP A 312 -16.00 5.91 13.53
N ARG A 313 -16.03 6.23 12.23
CA ARG A 313 -16.76 5.42 11.22
C ARG A 313 -16.19 4.02 11.07
N MET A 314 -14.87 3.85 11.21
CA MET A 314 -14.24 2.53 11.16
C MET A 314 -14.59 1.69 12.40
N PHE A 315 -14.58 2.29 13.59
CA PHE A 315 -14.90 1.58 14.83
C PHE A 315 -16.40 1.35 15.03
N GLN A 316 -17.26 2.21 14.49
CA GLN A 316 -18.70 2.15 14.69
C GLN A 316 -19.32 0.77 14.39
N PRO A 317 -19.06 0.10 13.25
CA PRO A 317 -19.61 -1.23 12.99
C PRO A 317 -19.07 -2.32 13.93
N LEU A 318 -17.94 -2.08 14.61
CA LEU A 318 -17.36 -3.04 15.57
C LEU A 318 -17.99 -2.95 16.96
N LYS A 319 -18.72 -1.86 17.26
CA LYS A 319 -19.37 -1.62 18.57
C LYS A 319 -20.72 -2.32 18.68
N THR A 320 -20.79 -3.61 18.33
CA THR A 320 -22.04 -4.41 18.37
C THR A 320 -22.42 -4.86 19.78
N ARG A 321 -21.47 -4.82 20.73
CA ARG A 321 -21.70 -5.06 22.15
C ARG A 321 -21.19 -3.88 22.97
N LYS A 322 -22.06 -3.27 23.78
CA LYS A 322 -21.65 -2.24 24.74
C LYS A 322 -20.82 -2.88 25.84
N LEU A 323 -19.60 -2.39 26.03
CA LEU A 323 -18.77 -2.70 27.18
C LEU A 323 -18.91 -1.57 28.20
N GLU A 324 -18.79 -1.88 29.49
CA GLU A 324 -18.63 -0.84 30.50
C GLU A 324 -17.35 -0.05 30.19
N ALA A 325 -17.41 1.27 30.33
CA ALA A 325 -16.26 2.11 30.07
C ALA A 325 -15.14 1.73 31.04
N GLU A 326 -13.99 1.27 30.53
CA GLU A 326 -12.80 1.13 31.35
C GLU A 326 -12.48 2.48 31.98
N LYS A 327 -12.42 2.54 33.32
CA LYS A 327 -11.94 3.73 34.03
C LYS A 327 -10.55 4.05 33.50
N ALA A 328 -10.38 5.27 32.98
CA ALA A 328 -9.11 5.69 32.41
C ALA A 328 -7.97 5.43 33.41
N SER A 329 -7.00 4.60 33.03
CA SER A 329 -5.89 4.23 33.91
C SER A 329 -5.06 5.47 34.26
N VAL A 330 -5.14 5.88 35.54
CA VAL A 330 -4.31 6.95 36.12
C VAL A 330 -2.83 6.60 35.98
N PHE A 331 -2.50 5.31 36.11
CA PHE A 331 -1.15 4.77 35.94
C PHE A 331 -0.60 5.02 34.52
N GLY A 332 -1.43 4.86 33.48
CA GLY A 332 -1.06 5.13 32.10
C GLY A 332 -0.79 6.61 31.80
N ARG A 333 -1.43 7.54 32.53
CA ARG A 333 -1.14 8.98 32.42
C ARG A 333 0.13 9.35 33.18
N LEU A 334 0.30 8.81 34.40
CA LEU A 334 1.48 9.05 35.22
C LEU A 334 2.76 8.53 34.55
N THR A 335 2.71 7.37 33.90
CA THR A 335 3.85 6.81 33.14
C THR A 335 4.23 7.67 31.93
N LYS A 336 3.25 8.23 31.20
CA LYS A 336 3.53 9.15 30.09
C LYS A 336 4.13 10.48 30.59
N LEU A 337 3.62 11.00 31.71
CA LEU A 337 4.17 12.18 32.37
C LEU A 337 5.60 11.94 32.86
N SER A 338 5.87 10.81 33.50
CA SER A 338 7.22 10.49 33.98
C SER A 338 8.21 10.29 32.83
N LEU A 339 7.81 9.63 31.73
CA LEU A 339 8.64 9.55 30.52
C LEU A 339 8.93 10.93 29.90
N ALA A 340 7.95 11.82 29.86
CA ALA A 340 8.15 13.20 29.37
C ALA A 340 9.07 14.02 30.30
N VAL A 341 8.93 13.86 31.62
CA VAL A 341 9.80 14.50 32.62
C VAL A 341 11.23 13.96 32.52
N VAL A 342 11.41 12.65 32.35
CA VAL A 342 12.73 12.05 32.17
C VAL A 342 13.38 12.52 30.87
N ALA A 343 12.64 12.56 29.76
CA ALA A 343 13.16 13.05 28.49
C ALA A 343 13.50 14.56 28.53
N GLY A 344 12.64 15.37 29.14
CA GLY A 344 12.87 16.80 29.34
C GLY A 344 14.03 17.09 30.29
N GLY A 345 14.13 16.33 31.38
CA GLY A 345 15.23 16.40 32.33
C GLY A 345 16.57 15.98 31.73
N ALA A 346 16.59 14.90 30.93
CA ALA A 346 17.78 14.47 30.20
C ALA A 346 18.22 15.50 29.16
N ALA A 347 17.28 16.11 28.43
CA ALA A 347 17.57 17.19 27.49
C ALA A 347 18.10 18.45 28.21
N GLY A 348 17.47 18.83 29.32
CA GLY A 348 17.91 19.94 30.18
C GLY A 348 19.31 19.70 30.75
N TYR A 349 19.58 18.49 31.25
CA TYR A 349 20.91 18.09 31.73
C TYR A 349 21.96 18.13 30.61
N TYR A 350 21.65 17.59 29.43
CA TYR A 350 22.55 17.62 28.28
C TYR A 350 22.89 19.05 27.85
N ILE A 351 21.90 19.95 27.82
CA ILE A 351 22.10 21.37 27.51
C ILE A 351 22.92 22.06 28.61
N HIS A 352 22.64 21.78 29.89
CA HIS A 352 23.40 22.33 31.02
C HIS A 352 24.86 21.90 31.00
N ALA A 353 25.12 20.60 30.76
CA ALA A 353 26.45 20.01 30.77
C ALA A 353 27.33 20.53 29.62
N ARG A 354 26.73 20.86 28.46
CA ARG A 354 27.47 21.42 27.32
C ARG A 354 27.53 22.94 27.28
N ASN A 355 26.55 23.63 27.88
CA ASN A 355 26.45 25.08 27.81
C ASN A 355 25.72 25.65 29.05
N PRO A 356 26.40 25.70 30.21
CA PRO A 356 25.76 26.00 31.49
C PRO A 356 25.15 27.41 31.57
N ALA A 357 25.65 28.37 30.77
CA ALA A 357 25.15 29.74 30.72
C ALA A 357 23.74 29.89 30.11
N ILE A 358 23.32 28.95 29.25
CA ILE A 358 22.03 29.03 28.54
C ILE A 358 20.84 28.93 29.50
N ILE A 359 20.91 28.01 30.46
CA ILE A 359 19.82 27.78 31.43
C ILE A 359 19.75 28.92 32.44
N ALA A 360 20.90 29.44 32.89
CA ALA A 360 20.96 30.60 33.77
C ALA A 360 20.35 31.86 33.13
N GLY A 361 20.61 32.10 31.85
CA GLY A 361 20.03 33.22 31.09
C GLY A 361 18.53 33.07 30.81
N LEU A 362 18.04 31.85 30.60
CA LEU A 362 16.60 31.57 30.47
C LEU A 362 15.84 31.81 31.79
N LEU A 363 16.42 31.41 32.93
CA LEU A 363 15.82 31.59 34.25
C LEU A 363 15.86 33.06 34.72
N SER A 364 16.87 33.83 34.33
CA SER A 364 16.92 35.27 34.65
C SER A 364 15.82 36.06 33.95
N ASN A 365 15.37 35.64 32.77
CA ASN A 365 14.29 36.27 32.01
C ASN A 365 12.88 35.92 32.53
N LEU A 366 12.77 34.98 33.45
CA LEU A 366 11.51 34.55 34.08
C LEU A 366 11.27 35.19 35.45
N ARG A 367 12.23 35.94 36.01
CA ARG A 367 11.99 36.74 37.21
C ARG A 367 11.12 37.95 36.83
N PRO A 368 9.95 38.16 37.47
CA PRO A 368 9.22 39.40 37.30
C PRO A 368 10.13 40.55 37.76
N GLN A 369 10.28 41.58 36.92
CA GLN A 369 10.88 42.84 37.37
C GLN A 369 9.99 43.41 38.47
N ALA A 370 10.51 43.47 39.69
CA ALA A 370 9.88 44.22 40.76
C ALA A 370 9.88 45.70 40.37
N VAL A 371 8.71 46.33 40.47
CA VAL A 371 8.49 47.77 40.22
C VAL A 371 9.30 48.61 41.21
#